data_AF-A0A9D5IQF6-F1
#
_entry.id   AF-A0A9D5IQF6-F1
#
_cell.length_a   1.000
_cell.length_b   1.000
_cell.length_c   1.000
_cell.angle_alpha   90.00
_cell.angle_beta   90.00
_cell.angle_gamma   90.00
#
_symmetry.space_group_name_H-M   'P 1'
#
loop_
_entity.id
_entity.type
_entity.pdbx_description
1 polymer ?
#
loop_
_entity_poly.entity_id
_entity_poly.type
_entity_poly.pdbx_seq_one_letter_code
_entity_poly.pdbx_strand_id
1 'polypeptide(L)'
;MDVTAKISLGDPLEPARKATAQMLQERERTFSLPQPFYSDERLFDIDMQEIFQKEWLIAGMTCEIPTKGNYLTLQVGKNPIIVIRGAEGVVHAFHNVCRHRGSRLCTSEKGKVAKLVCHYHQWTYE
;
A
#
# COMPACT_ATOMS: atom_id res chain seq x y z
N MET A 1 -28.74 -16.87 12.22
CA MET A 1 -27.56 -17.08 13.10
C MET A 1 -26.40 -16.41 12.41
N ASP A 2 -25.97 -15.27 12.95
CA ASP A 2 -24.87 -14.49 12.38
C ASP A 2 -23.54 -15.14 12.79
N VAL A 3 -22.91 -15.84 11.85
CA VAL A 3 -21.74 -16.69 12.09
C VAL A 3 -20.48 -15.86 12.35
N THR A 4 -20.52 -14.54 12.11
CA THR A 4 -19.39 -13.62 12.26
C THR A 4 -19.48 -12.75 13.51
N ALA A 5 -20.64 -12.65 14.15
CA ALA A 5 -20.88 -11.76 15.30
C ALA A 5 -20.06 -12.09 16.57
N LYS A 6 -19.34 -13.22 16.61
CA LYS A 6 -18.48 -13.62 17.74
C LYS A 6 -17.00 -13.78 17.38
N ILE A 7 -16.56 -13.32 16.22
CA ILE A 7 -15.15 -13.28 15.88
C ILE A 7 -14.61 -11.90 16.26
N SER A 8 -14.58 -11.59 17.55
CA SER A 8 -13.63 -10.58 18.04
C SER A 8 -12.28 -11.28 18.15
N LEU A 9 -11.63 -11.47 16.99
CA LEU A 9 -10.20 -11.75 16.99
C LEU A 9 -9.55 -10.47 17.51
N GLY A 10 -9.14 -10.48 18.78
CA GLY A 10 -8.32 -9.40 19.32
C GLY A 10 -7.11 -9.13 18.42
N ASP A 11 -6.55 -7.92 18.50
CA ASP A 11 -5.39 -7.58 17.67
C ASP A 11 -4.25 -8.59 17.93
N PRO A 12 -3.88 -9.42 16.94
CA PRO A 12 -2.83 -10.41 17.11
C PRO A 12 -1.46 -9.78 17.40
N LEU A 13 -1.29 -8.48 17.09
CA LEU A 13 -0.07 -7.73 17.33
C LEU A 13 -0.09 -6.97 18.66
N GLU A 14 -1.16 -7.05 19.47
CA GLU A 14 -1.28 -6.30 20.73
C GLU A 14 -0.05 -6.46 21.66
N PRO A 15 0.51 -7.66 21.90
CA PRO A 15 1.71 -7.80 22.72
C PRO A 15 2.93 -7.10 22.09
N ALA A 16 3.08 -7.21 20.77
CA ALA A 16 4.16 -6.55 20.04
C ALA A 16 4.01 -5.03 20.09
N ARG A 17 2.79 -4.49 19.97
CA ARG A 17 2.52 -3.05 20.10
C ARG A 17 2.91 -2.51 21.46
N LYS A 18 2.56 -3.22 22.55
CA LYS A 18 2.97 -2.85 23.91
C LYS A 18 4.49 -2.84 24.06
N ALA A 19 5.15 -3.90 23.58
CA ALA A 19 6.61 -3.98 23.60
C ALA A 19 7.26 -2.85 22.79
N THR A 20 6.74 -2.55 21.59
CA THR A 20 7.19 -1.43 20.75
C THR A 20 7.05 -0.10 21.49
N ALA A 21 5.89 0.17 22.07
CA ALA A 21 5.65 1.40 22.82
C ALA A 21 6.60 1.55 24.01
N GLN A 22 6.80 0.49 24.79
CA GLN A 22 7.74 0.48 25.91
C GLN A 22 9.18 0.75 25.43
N MET A 23 9.66 0.02 24.42
CA MET A 23 11.00 0.22 23.87
C MET A 23 11.20 1.63 23.32
N LEU A 24 10.19 2.23 22.69
CA LEU A 24 10.26 3.62 22.21
C LEU A 24 10.31 4.65 23.35
N GLN A 25 9.65 4.36 24.49
CA GLN A 25 9.67 5.23 25.67
C GLN A 25 11.00 5.16 26.42
N GLU A 26 11.57 3.96 26.54
CA GLU A 26 12.78 3.70 27.32
C GLU A 26 14.08 3.97 26.53
N ARG A 27 14.01 4.12 25.19
CA ARG A 27 15.21 4.28 24.35
C ARG A 27 16.02 5.52 24.72
N GLU A 28 17.33 5.37 24.71
CA GLU A 28 18.26 6.50 24.73
C GLU A 28 18.28 7.20 23.37
N ARG A 29 17.97 8.50 23.34
CA ARG A 29 17.78 9.23 22.07
C ARG A 29 19.05 9.38 21.22
N THR A 30 20.22 9.22 21.83
CA THR A 30 21.53 9.35 21.18
C THR A 30 22.07 8.04 20.62
N PHE A 31 21.36 6.93 20.83
CA PHE A 31 21.70 5.62 20.30
C PHE A 31 20.74 5.23 19.18
N SER A 32 21.13 4.19 18.43
CA SER A 32 20.22 3.52 17.48
C SER A 32 19.04 2.88 18.20
N LEU A 33 18.03 2.44 17.44
CA LEU A 33 16.91 1.70 18.01
C LEU A 33 17.36 0.33 18.54
N PRO A 34 16.62 -0.26 19.50
CA PRO A 34 16.80 -1.65 19.88
C PRO A 34 16.73 -2.61 18.68
N GLN A 35 17.50 -3.70 18.72
CA GLN A 35 17.60 -4.69 17.63
C GLN A 35 16.25 -5.12 17.03
N PRO A 36 15.17 -5.38 17.81
CA PRO A 36 13.91 -5.86 17.25
C PRO A 36 13.26 -4.94 16.21
N PHE A 37 13.50 -3.62 16.25
CA PHE A 37 12.99 -2.67 15.25
C PHE A 37 13.51 -2.94 13.84
N TYR A 38 14.60 -3.68 13.70
CA TYR A 38 15.23 -3.95 12.41
C TYR A 38 15.00 -5.38 11.90
N SER A 39 14.63 -6.31 12.78
CA SER A 39 14.61 -7.74 12.44
C SER A 39 13.35 -8.51 12.85
N ASP A 40 12.47 -7.92 13.66
CA ASP A 40 11.24 -8.59 14.10
C ASP A 40 10.09 -8.32 13.11
N GLU A 41 9.57 -9.37 12.48
CA GLU A 41 8.49 -9.28 11.49
C GLU A 41 7.21 -8.64 12.06
N ARG A 42 6.93 -8.82 13.36
CA ARG A 42 5.74 -8.26 13.99
C ARG A 42 5.85 -6.74 14.12
N LEU A 43 7.05 -6.22 14.37
CA LEU A 43 7.31 -4.78 14.40
C LEU A 43 7.23 -4.19 12.99
N PHE A 44 7.74 -4.90 11.98
CA PHE A 44 7.57 -4.51 10.59
C PHE A 44 6.07 -4.44 10.19
N ASP A 45 5.27 -5.41 10.60
CA ASP A 45 3.81 -5.38 10.35
C ASP A 45 3.14 -4.18 11.05
N ILE A 46 3.60 -3.80 12.25
CA ILE A 46 3.15 -2.58 12.94
C ILE A 46 3.56 -1.34 12.15
N ASP A 47 4.81 -1.21 11.69
CA ASP A 47 5.26 -0.09 10.87
C ASP A 47 4.41 0.03 9.59
N MET A 48 4.11 -1.10 8.96
CA MET A 48 3.23 -1.14 7.80
C MET A 48 1.82 -0.64 8.10
N GLN A 49 1.25 -0.99 9.26
CA GLN A 49 -0.12 -0.60 9.65
C GLN A 49 -0.20 0.84 10.16
N GLU A 50 0.81 1.30 10.91
CA GLU A 50 0.78 2.59 11.60
C GLU A 50 1.41 3.73 10.80
N ILE A 51 2.39 3.43 9.95
CA ILE A 51 3.12 4.45 9.18
C ILE A 51 2.74 4.35 7.71
N PHE A 52 3.14 3.27 7.03
CA PHE A 52 3.07 3.21 5.57
C PHE A 52 1.64 3.14 4.99
N GLN A 53 0.65 2.77 5.80
CA GLN A 53 -0.76 2.75 5.40
C GLN A 53 -1.54 4.00 5.81
N LYS A 54 -0.96 4.89 6.61
CA LYS A 54 -1.63 6.08 7.16
C LYS A 54 -0.99 7.39 6.72
N GLU A 55 0.31 7.38 6.44
CA GLU A 55 1.07 8.56 6.07
C GLU A 55 1.17 8.76 4.55
N TRP A 56 1.46 10.00 4.14
CA TRP A 56 1.70 10.34 2.74
C TRP A 56 3.06 9.81 2.27
N LEU A 57 3.05 9.03 1.19
CA LEU A 57 4.25 8.48 0.56
C LEU A 57 4.52 9.15 -0.79
N ILE A 58 5.80 9.42 -1.08
CA ILE A 58 6.21 9.92 -2.40
C ILE A 58 6.05 8.79 -3.41
N ALA A 59 5.23 9.02 -4.44
CA ALA A 59 4.91 8.03 -5.46
C ALA A 59 5.72 8.20 -6.76
N GLY A 60 6.15 9.42 -7.08
CA GLY A 60 6.83 9.74 -8.34
C GLY A 60 6.68 11.21 -8.70
N MET A 61 7.17 11.58 -9.88
CA MET A 61 7.14 12.96 -10.37
C MET A 61 6.11 13.14 -11.48
N THR A 62 5.45 14.29 -11.51
CA THR A 62 4.40 14.56 -12.52
C THR A 62 4.91 14.55 -13.96
N CYS A 63 6.20 14.80 -14.17
CA CYS A 63 6.86 14.73 -15.48
C CYS A 63 7.05 13.29 -16.01
N GLU A 64 6.97 12.28 -15.14
CA GLU A 64 7.01 10.87 -15.53
C GLU A 64 5.69 10.41 -16.18
N ILE A 65 4.60 11.13 -15.88
CA ILE A 65 3.27 10.91 -16.43
C ILE A 65 2.76 12.17 -17.14
N PRO A 66 3.37 12.61 -18.25
CA PRO A 66 3.11 13.95 -18.81
C PRO A 66 1.74 14.07 -19.49
N THR A 67 1.18 12.98 -20.01
CA THR A 67 -0.05 13.01 -20.83
C THR A 67 -1.10 12.01 -20.36
N LYS A 68 -2.36 12.19 -20.77
CA LYS A 68 -3.46 11.25 -20.49
C LYS A 68 -3.03 9.81 -20.79
N GLY A 69 -3.36 8.92 -19.87
CA GLY A 69 -3.09 7.49 -19.97
C GLY A 69 -1.69 7.08 -19.53
N ASN A 70 -0.76 8.04 -19.33
CA ASN A 70 0.53 7.70 -18.74
C ASN A 70 0.35 7.28 -17.29
N TYR A 71 1.02 6.20 -16.91
CA TYR A 71 0.98 5.66 -15.57
C TYR A 71 2.35 5.20 -15.09
N LEU A 72 2.48 5.09 -13.78
CA LEU A 72 3.52 4.37 -13.06
C LEU A 72 2.87 3.39 -12.06
N THR A 73 3.56 2.31 -11.74
CA THR A 73 3.12 1.34 -10.73
C THR A 73 4.09 1.28 -9.57
N LEU A 74 3.56 1.09 -8.37
CA LEU A 74 4.30 1.04 -7.12
C LEU A 74 3.84 -0.17 -6.30
N GLN A 75 4.71 -0.64 -5.40
CA GLN A 75 4.37 -1.66 -4.41
C GLN A 75 4.62 -1.09 -3.02
N VAL A 76 3.54 -0.86 -2.25
CA VAL A 76 3.60 -0.36 -0.86
C VAL A 76 3.24 -1.50 0.07
N GLY A 77 4.27 -2.16 0.64
CA GLY A 77 4.09 -3.41 1.37
C GLY A 77 3.34 -4.43 0.51
N LYS A 78 2.16 -4.87 0.94
CA LYS A 78 1.31 -5.82 0.20
C LYS A 78 0.34 -5.14 -0.79
N ASN A 79 0.29 -3.81 -0.82
CA ASN A 79 -0.64 -3.04 -1.63
C ASN A 79 -0.01 -2.58 -2.95
N PRO A 80 -0.47 -3.10 -4.09
CA PRO A 80 -0.04 -2.58 -5.37
C PRO A 80 -0.84 -1.37 -5.78
N ILE A 81 -0.13 -0.34 -6.22
CA ILE A 81 -0.71 0.94 -6.59
C ILE A 81 -0.41 1.22 -8.06
N ILE A 82 -1.38 1.83 -8.74
CA ILE A 82 -1.18 2.49 -10.02
C ILE A 82 -1.46 3.98 -9.83
N VAL A 83 -0.54 4.82 -10.29
CA VAL A 83 -0.74 6.27 -10.40
C VAL A 83 -0.84 6.60 -11.88
N ILE A 84 -1.94 7.21 -12.30
CA ILE A 84 -2.28 7.42 -13.71
C ILE A 84 -2.80 8.84 -13.94
N ARG A 85 -2.41 9.46 -15.06
CA ARG A 85 -3.05 10.69 -15.53
C ARG A 85 -4.31 10.35 -16.31
N GLY A 86 -5.46 10.69 -15.75
CA GLY A 86 -6.78 10.47 -16.34
C GLY A 86 -7.17 11.51 -17.38
N ALA A 87 -8.47 11.59 -17.66
CA ALA A 87 -9.05 12.65 -18.47
C ALA A 87 -8.85 14.02 -17.83
N GLU A 88 -8.93 15.08 -18.65
CA GLU A 88 -8.71 16.48 -18.21
C GLU A 88 -7.35 16.73 -17.51
N GLY A 89 -6.40 15.81 -17.67
CA GLY A 89 -5.06 15.93 -17.09
C GLY A 89 -4.98 15.67 -15.59
N VAL A 90 -6.05 15.20 -14.94
CA VAL A 90 -6.06 14.94 -13.48
C VAL A 90 -5.25 13.68 -13.16
N VAL A 91 -4.49 13.71 -12.06
CA VAL A 91 -3.74 12.54 -11.58
C VAL A 91 -4.57 11.78 -10.55
N HIS A 92 -4.68 10.47 -10.74
CA HIS A 92 -5.38 9.56 -9.84
C HIS A 92 -4.45 8.46 -9.36
N ALA A 93 -4.77 7.88 -8.20
CA ALA A 93 -4.12 6.69 -7.68
C ALA A 93 -5.17 5.65 -7.30
N PHE A 94 -4.93 4.39 -7.66
CA PHE A 94 -5.80 3.27 -7.37
C PHE A 94 -5.00 2.06 -6.91
N HIS A 95 -5.66 1.13 -6.20
CA HIS A 95 -5.13 -0.22 -6.11
C HIS A 95 -5.08 -0.84 -7.51
N ASN A 96 -3.91 -1.32 -7.92
CA ASN A 96 -3.69 -1.99 -9.20
C ASN A 96 -4.22 -3.43 -9.16
N VAL A 97 -5.53 -3.57 -8.89
CA VAL A 97 -6.22 -4.83 -8.65
C VAL A 97 -7.60 -4.76 -9.31
N CYS A 98 -7.84 -5.65 -10.25
CA CYS A 98 -9.13 -5.80 -10.90
C CYS A 98 -10.21 -6.21 -9.90
N ARG A 99 -11.34 -5.49 -9.91
CA ARG A 99 -12.49 -5.72 -9.03
C ARG A 99 -13.22 -7.03 -9.30
N HIS A 100 -12.98 -7.69 -10.44
CA HIS A 100 -13.58 -8.97 -10.76
C HIS A 100 -12.97 -10.11 -9.92
N ARG A 101 -11.69 -10.42 -10.14
CA ARG A 101 -11.01 -11.57 -9.51
C ARG A 101 -9.56 -11.29 -9.11
N GLY A 102 -9.19 -10.01 -8.91
CA GLY A 102 -7.92 -9.65 -8.29
C GLY A 102 -6.69 -9.61 -9.20
N SER A 103 -6.83 -9.83 -10.52
CA SER A 103 -5.70 -9.69 -11.46
C SER A 103 -5.10 -8.28 -11.41
N ARG A 104 -3.78 -8.15 -11.58
CA ARG A 104 -3.15 -6.85 -11.86
C ARG A 104 -3.71 -6.26 -13.16
N LEU A 105 -3.94 -4.94 -13.17
CA LEU A 105 -4.40 -4.20 -14.35
C LEU A 105 -3.22 -3.79 -15.23
N CYS A 106 -2.16 -3.28 -14.62
CA CYS A 106 -0.91 -2.94 -15.31
C CYS A 106 0.25 -3.72 -14.69
N THR A 107 1.04 -4.40 -15.51
CA THR A 107 2.17 -5.23 -15.06
C THR A 107 3.53 -4.56 -15.28
N SER A 108 3.61 -3.54 -16.13
CA SER A 108 4.82 -2.76 -16.33
C SER A 108 4.98 -1.70 -15.26
N GLU A 109 6.22 -1.36 -14.91
CA GLU A 109 6.54 -0.30 -13.95
C GLU A 109 6.03 1.07 -14.40
N LYS A 110 5.99 1.30 -15.72
CA LYS A 110 5.46 2.51 -16.34
C LYS A 110 4.90 2.19 -17.72
N GLY A 111 4.01 3.03 -18.21
CA GLY A 111 3.50 2.90 -19.56
C GLY A 111 2.48 3.97 -19.94
N LYS A 112 1.77 3.71 -21.04
CA LYS A 112 0.65 4.52 -21.50
C LYS A 112 -0.47 3.60 -21.96
N VAL A 113 -1.69 3.85 -21.51
CA VAL A 113 -2.88 3.11 -21.90
C VAL A 113 -3.99 4.06 -22.35
N ALA A 114 -4.84 3.61 -23.27
CA ALA A 114 -6.06 4.35 -23.62
C ALA A 114 -7.12 4.20 -22.52
N LYS A 115 -7.25 2.99 -21.96
CA LYS A 115 -8.11 2.61 -20.83
C LYS A 115 -7.43 1.54 -20.00
N LEU A 116 -7.81 1.40 -18.74
CA LEU A 116 -7.37 0.28 -17.91
C LEU A 116 -8.21 -0.95 -18.27
N VAL A 117 -7.61 -1.90 -18.99
CA VAL A 117 -8.28 -3.13 -19.42
C VAL A 117 -7.64 -4.31 -18.70
N CYS A 118 -8.43 -5.05 -17.92
CA CYS A 118 -7.93 -6.23 -17.23
C CYS A 118 -7.61 -7.36 -18.23
N HIS A 119 -6.38 -7.88 -18.20
CA HIS A 119 -5.97 -8.99 -19.07
C HIS A 119 -6.73 -10.30 -18.84
N TYR A 120 -7.38 -10.47 -17.68
CA TYR A 120 -8.09 -11.71 -17.35
C TYR A 120 -9.42 -11.81 -18.12
N HIS A 121 -10.35 -10.88 -17.89
CA HIS A 121 -11.72 -10.94 -18.46
C HIS A 121 -12.16 -9.60 -19.08
N GLN A 122 -11.20 -8.75 -19.44
CA GLN A 122 -11.41 -7.52 -20.22
C GLN A 122 -12.38 -6.51 -19.57
N TRP A 123 -12.61 -6.60 -18.27
CA TRP A 123 -13.23 -5.52 -17.49
C TRP A 123 -12.42 -4.25 -17.72
N THR A 124 -13.12 -3.22 -18.17
CA THR A 124 -12.54 -1.95 -18.59
C THR A 124 -12.96 -0.87 -17.61
N TYR A 125 -12.00 -0.08 -17.17
CA TYR A 125 -12.19 1.03 -16.24
C TYR A 125 -11.82 2.34 -16.94
N GLU A 126 -12.48 3.43 -16.52
CA GLU A 126 -12.14 4.80 -16.91
C GLU A 126 -11.11 5.41 -15.94
#